data_AF-A0ABD5ZK33-F1
#
_entry.id   AF-A0ABD5ZK33-F1
#
_cell.length_a   1.000
_cell.length_b   1.000
_cell.length_c   1.000
_cell.angle_alpha   90.00
_cell.angle_beta   90.00
_cell.angle_gamma   90.00
#
_symmetry.space_group_name_H-M   'P 1'
#
loop_
_entity.id
_entity.type
_entity.pdbx_description
1 polymer ?
#
loop_
_entity_poly.entity_id
_entity_poly.type
_entity_poly.pdbx_seq_one_letter_code
_entity_poly.pdbx_strand_id
1 'polypeptide(L)'
;MASGEHRLLVERAGSLFGFDRLAAALGRPRLAPYLFVVAVWVYDSGLLSAISYVLVGRERFESPFQLVLPVALVVAVLLARFLRRRYDGAIRGLPGDELSAADLRSVPAGRSRLAVWLGITLVWYVQLALSPAEVADFVAAHGTLVVAAKYLTVSPLYYLAVADVVALVVASLVVLPWRLYNTRLTLDFSDVTGFAGLYGTGRLLLAATAVYYVGLTAWSAFLVAPNIVGTASDVSGADTVVFAALWLAGLLLYLAPTFLLHRHMAREKARLIRAIDAEIRELDPDGERKGVPYLTPNREDIPTLQQKYIELQQVRTAREYPADVTTAGELAAATLVPVLLQWGLRVVPL
;
A
#
# COMPACT_ATOMS: atom_id res chain seq x y z
N MET A 1 -27.39 7.00 0.14
CA MET A 1 -26.44 7.29 1.26
C MET A 1 -25.27 6.29 1.38
N ALA A 2 -24.96 5.50 0.33
CA ALA A 2 -23.86 4.49 0.35
C ALA A 2 -22.48 5.01 -0.13
N SER A 3 -22.33 6.31 -0.43
CA SER A 3 -21.08 6.87 -0.98
C SER A 3 -20.03 7.24 0.08
N GLY A 4 -20.36 7.16 1.37
CA GLY A 4 -19.46 7.57 2.46
C GLY A 4 -18.36 6.54 2.81
N GLU A 5 -18.58 5.26 2.52
CA GLU A 5 -17.71 4.19 3.04
C GLU A 5 -16.33 4.14 2.41
N HIS A 6 -16.18 4.62 1.17
CA HIS A 6 -14.89 4.62 0.45
C HIS A 6 -14.04 5.90 0.63
N ARG A 7 -14.55 6.91 1.34
CA ARG A 7 -13.76 8.13 1.63
C ARG A 7 -12.59 7.82 2.56
N LEU A 8 -11.42 8.39 2.25
CA LEU A 8 -10.23 8.33 3.11
C LEU A 8 -10.55 8.99 4.47
N LEU A 9 -9.89 8.58 5.55
CA LEU A 9 -10.06 9.22 6.86
C LEU A 9 -9.72 10.72 6.78
N VAL A 10 -8.66 11.08 6.07
CA VAL A 10 -8.29 12.48 5.83
C VAL A 10 -9.37 13.25 5.06
N GLU A 11 -10.06 12.60 4.13
CA GLU A 11 -11.19 13.20 3.39
C GLU A 11 -12.42 13.38 4.31
N ARG A 12 -12.67 12.42 5.22
CA ARG A 12 -13.76 12.50 6.21
C ARG A 12 -13.50 13.60 7.23
N ALA A 13 -12.29 13.66 7.79
CA ALA A 13 -11.89 14.72 8.70
C ALA A 13 -11.98 16.09 8.02
N GLY A 14 -11.42 16.24 6.80
CA GLY A 14 -11.54 17.47 6.02
C GLY A 14 -13.00 17.89 5.81
N SER A 15 -13.90 16.94 5.52
CA SER A 15 -15.34 17.24 5.39
C SER A 15 -15.99 17.68 6.70
N LEU A 16 -15.61 17.06 7.83
CA LEU A 16 -16.12 17.40 9.17
C LEU A 16 -15.71 18.82 9.59
N PHE A 17 -14.47 19.21 9.29
CA PHE A 17 -13.96 20.56 9.53
C PHE A 17 -14.37 21.58 8.46
N GLY A 18 -15.22 21.20 7.49
CA GLY A 18 -15.77 22.12 6.49
C GLY A 18 -14.84 22.46 5.32
N PHE A 19 -13.69 21.79 5.17
CA PHE A 19 -12.76 22.03 4.06
C PHE A 19 -13.35 21.67 2.69
N ASP A 20 -14.38 20.81 2.64
CA ASP A 20 -15.14 20.55 1.40
C ASP A 20 -15.82 21.83 0.89
N ARG A 21 -16.38 22.66 1.80
CA ARG A 21 -17.02 23.94 1.44
C ARG A 21 -15.99 24.96 0.99
N LEU A 22 -14.86 25.05 1.70
CA LEU A 22 -13.77 25.94 1.36
C LEU A 22 -13.18 25.60 -0.02
N ALA A 23 -12.91 24.32 -0.27
CA ALA A 23 -12.39 23.85 -1.54
C ALA A 23 -13.38 24.07 -2.69
N ALA A 24 -14.69 23.91 -2.44
CA ALA A 24 -15.73 24.21 -3.40
C ALA A 24 -15.82 25.72 -3.73
N ALA A 25 -15.70 26.59 -2.72
CA ALA A 25 -15.66 28.04 -2.91
C ALA A 25 -14.46 28.49 -3.77
N LEU A 26 -13.33 27.79 -3.67
CA LEU A 26 -12.14 27.99 -4.52
C LEU A 26 -12.28 27.37 -5.93
N GLY A 27 -13.44 26.80 -6.29
CA GLY A 27 -13.68 26.13 -7.56
C GLY A 27 -12.89 24.81 -7.74
N ARG A 28 -12.29 24.28 -6.68
CA ARG A 28 -11.39 23.11 -6.72
C ARG A 28 -11.71 22.12 -5.60
N PRO A 29 -12.85 21.40 -5.65
CA PRO A 29 -13.29 20.49 -4.58
C PRO A 29 -12.30 19.36 -4.29
N ARG A 30 -11.45 18.99 -5.25
CA ARG A 30 -10.40 17.97 -5.07
C ARG A 30 -9.30 18.39 -4.09
N LEU A 31 -9.21 19.68 -3.74
CA LEU A 31 -8.18 20.23 -2.85
C LEU A 31 -8.49 20.05 -1.36
N ALA A 32 -9.73 19.74 -0.98
CA ALA A 32 -10.17 19.66 0.42
C ALA A 32 -9.24 18.85 1.35
N PRO A 33 -8.81 17.61 1.03
CA PRO A 33 -7.94 16.85 1.93
C PRO A 33 -6.53 17.45 2.06
N TYR A 34 -6.04 18.17 1.04
CA TYR A 34 -4.74 18.84 1.09
C TYR A 34 -4.82 20.13 1.91
N LEU A 35 -5.90 20.91 1.75
CA LEU A 35 -6.15 22.10 2.56
C LEU A 35 -6.27 21.73 4.03
N PHE A 36 -6.96 20.63 4.34
CA PHE A 36 -7.06 20.12 5.70
C PHE A 36 -5.67 19.84 6.30
N VAL A 37 -4.85 19.03 5.62
CA VAL A 37 -3.50 18.70 6.09
C VAL A 37 -2.61 19.93 6.27
N VAL A 38 -2.64 20.85 5.31
CA VAL A 38 -1.89 22.12 5.40
C VAL A 38 -2.39 22.97 6.56
N ALA A 39 -3.71 23.00 6.81
CA ALA A 39 -4.27 23.72 7.94
C ALA A 39 -3.87 23.12 9.29
N VAL A 40 -3.78 21.79 9.41
CA VAL A 40 -3.25 21.13 10.61
C VAL A 40 -1.79 21.54 10.83
N TRP A 41 -0.98 21.59 9.77
CA TRP A 41 0.39 22.08 9.87
C TRP A 41 0.48 23.57 10.25
N VAL A 42 -0.36 24.44 9.67
CA VAL A 42 -0.43 25.87 10.07
C VAL A 42 -0.87 26.02 11.52
N TYR A 43 -1.77 25.17 12.00
CA TYR A 43 -2.17 25.13 13.40
C TYR A 43 -0.99 24.72 14.31
N ASP A 44 -0.22 23.70 13.92
CA ASP A 44 0.96 23.24 14.66
C ASP A 44 2.14 24.22 14.62
N SER A 45 2.71 24.46 13.44
CA SER A 45 3.92 25.28 13.27
C SER A 45 3.67 26.78 13.26
N GLY A 46 2.44 27.21 12.98
CA GLY A 46 2.07 28.62 13.02
C GLY A 46 1.53 29.02 14.38
N LEU A 47 0.32 28.55 14.71
CA LEU A 47 -0.41 29.01 15.89
C LEU A 47 0.23 28.51 17.21
N LEU A 48 0.42 27.20 17.35
CA LEU A 48 0.94 26.63 18.59
C LEU A 48 2.40 27.05 18.85
N SER A 49 3.21 27.14 17.81
CA SER A 49 4.60 27.62 17.92
C SER A 49 4.69 29.11 18.24
N ALA A 50 3.80 29.95 17.70
CA ALA A 50 3.72 31.36 18.10
C ALA A 50 3.31 31.53 19.57
N ILE A 51 2.34 30.74 20.05
CA ILE A 51 1.96 30.72 21.47
C ILE A 51 3.14 30.29 22.35
N SER A 52 3.87 29.26 21.93
CA SER A 52 5.07 28.79 22.64
C SER A 52 6.16 29.86 22.72
N TYR A 53 6.40 30.57 21.61
CA TYR A 53 7.36 31.68 21.56
C TYR A 53 7.02 32.77 22.58
N VAL A 54 5.76 33.17 22.65
CA VAL A 54 5.29 34.23 23.57
C VAL A 54 5.32 33.79 25.03
N LEU A 55 4.92 32.54 25.33
CA LEU A 55 4.81 32.06 26.71
C LEU A 55 6.15 31.63 27.32
N VAL A 56 7.04 31.05 26.52
CA VAL A 56 8.29 30.42 26.99
C VAL A 56 9.52 31.26 26.61
N GLY A 57 9.37 32.31 25.79
CA GLY A 57 10.46 33.23 25.46
C GLY A 57 11.54 32.62 24.55
N ARG A 58 11.14 31.77 23.61
CA ARG A 58 12.07 30.98 22.80
C ARG A 58 12.87 31.87 21.84
N GLU A 59 14.19 31.75 21.81
CA GLU A 59 15.03 32.64 20.97
C GLU A 59 15.05 32.29 19.47
N ARG A 60 14.60 31.10 19.08
CA ARG A 60 14.60 30.65 17.68
C ARG A 60 13.23 30.16 17.24
N PHE A 61 12.80 30.63 16.08
CA PHE A 61 11.71 30.00 15.32
C PHE A 61 12.13 28.58 14.91
N GLU A 62 11.13 27.72 14.71
CA GLU A 62 11.35 26.31 14.47
C GLU A 62 12.25 26.03 13.24
N SER A 63 12.91 24.87 13.23
CA SER A 63 13.86 24.47 12.19
C SER A 63 13.24 24.51 10.78
N PRO A 64 13.98 24.93 9.73
CA PRO A 64 13.53 24.86 8.33
C PRO A 64 13.06 23.47 7.90
N PHE A 65 13.53 22.41 8.58
CA PHE A 65 13.09 21.03 8.36
C PHE A 65 11.60 20.79 8.62
N GLN A 66 10.93 21.70 9.31
CA GLN A 66 9.50 21.57 9.52
C GLN A 66 8.67 21.61 8.24
N LEU A 67 9.19 22.19 7.16
CA LEU A 67 8.54 22.15 5.85
C LEU A 67 8.53 20.74 5.25
N VAL A 68 9.37 19.82 5.73
CA VAL A 68 9.33 18.41 5.31
C VAL A 68 8.00 17.77 5.72
N LEU A 69 7.46 18.14 6.87
CA LEU A 69 6.25 17.54 7.42
C LEU A 69 4.98 17.80 6.58
N PRO A 70 4.61 19.06 6.20
CA PRO A 70 3.47 19.30 5.34
C PRO A 70 3.67 18.69 3.94
N VAL A 71 4.90 18.69 3.41
CA VAL A 71 5.22 18.01 2.14
C VAL A 71 4.96 16.51 2.27
N ALA A 72 5.47 15.87 3.33
CA ALA A 72 5.28 14.44 3.59
C ALA A 72 3.80 14.08 3.74
N LEU A 73 3.01 14.91 4.43
CA LEU A 73 1.58 14.66 4.58
C LEU A 73 0.81 14.84 3.27
N VAL A 74 1.15 15.86 2.47
CA VAL A 74 0.58 16.03 1.12
C VAL A 74 0.92 14.82 0.24
N VAL A 75 2.16 14.35 0.28
CA VAL A 75 2.60 13.14 -0.41
C VAL A 75 1.83 11.92 0.10
N ALA A 76 1.63 11.76 1.41
CA ALA A 76 0.84 10.67 1.97
C ALA A 76 -0.61 10.68 1.45
N VAL A 77 -1.26 11.84 1.37
CA VAL A 77 -2.59 11.97 0.75
C VAL A 77 -2.56 11.60 -0.74
N LEU A 78 -1.53 12.01 -1.48
CA LEU A 78 -1.36 11.63 -2.89
C LEU A 78 -1.22 10.11 -3.04
N LEU A 79 -0.36 9.49 -2.23
CA LEU A 79 -0.11 8.05 -2.24
C LEU A 79 -1.36 7.25 -1.84
N ALA A 80 -2.11 7.69 -0.82
CA ALA A 80 -3.36 7.07 -0.42
C ALA A 80 -4.40 7.13 -1.56
N ARG A 81 -4.55 8.27 -2.24
CA ARG A 81 -5.46 8.39 -3.39
C ARG A 81 -5.01 7.55 -4.58
N PHE A 82 -3.70 7.49 -4.82
CA PHE A 82 -3.10 6.67 -5.87
C PHE A 82 -3.36 5.17 -5.62
N LEU A 83 -3.05 4.67 -4.43
CA LEU A 83 -3.29 3.28 -4.05
C LEU A 83 -4.77 2.93 -4.07
N ARG A 84 -5.65 3.80 -3.56
CA ARG A 84 -7.11 3.57 -3.62
C ARG A 84 -7.59 3.36 -5.05
N ARG A 85 -7.17 4.21 -6.00
CA ARG A 85 -7.56 4.07 -7.41
C ARG A 85 -7.04 2.77 -8.02
N ARG A 86 -5.80 2.37 -7.69
CA ARG A 86 -5.22 1.10 -8.16
C ARG A 86 -5.93 -0.09 -7.53
N TYR A 87 -6.31 0.00 -6.26
CA TYR A 87 -7.07 -1.01 -5.53
C TYR A 87 -8.45 -1.21 -6.16
N ASP A 88 -9.19 -0.11 -6.38
CA ASP A 88 -10.50 -0.14 -7.05
C ASP A 88 -10.39 -0.62 -8.52
N GLY A 89 -9.27 -0.33 -9.18
CA GLY A 89 -8.96 -0.84 -10.52
C GLY A 89 -8.72 -2.35 -10.52
N ALA A 90 -7.93 -2.86 -9.57
CA ALA A 90 -7.65 -4.28 -9.42
C ALA A 90 -8.93 -5.06 -9.13
N ILE A 91 -9.76 -4.60 -8.17
CA ILE A 91 -11.03 -5.26 -7.84
C ILE A 91 -11.98 -5.32 -9.03
N ARG A 92 -12.09 -4.22 -9.81
CA ARG A 92 -12.96 -4.19 -11.00
C ARG A 92 -12.47 -5.10 -12.13
N GLY A 93 -11.18 -5.41 -12.15
CA GLY A 93 -10.58 -6.29 -13.16
C GLY A 93 -10.46 -7.75 -12.71
N LEU A 94 -10.92 -8.11 -11.50
CA LEU A 94 -10.92 -9.50 -11.08
C LEU A 94 -11.92 -10.31 -11.91
N PRO A 95 -11.52 -11.49 -12.43
CA PRO A 95 -12.45 -12.42 -13.06
C PRO A 95 -13.31 -13.13 -12.00
N GLY A 96 -14.48 -13.62 -12.41
CA GLY A 96 -15.35 -14.44 -11.56
C GLY A 96 -16.24 -13.65 -10.59
N ASP A 97 -17.27 -14.34 -10.08
CA ASP A 97 -18.29 -13.78 -9.18
C ASP A 97 -18.15 -14.30 -7.73
N GLU A 98 -17.14 -15.13 -7.44
CA GLU A 98 -16.95 -15.74 -6.11
C GLU A 98 -16.58 -14.71 -5.04
N LEU A 99 -15.99 -13.59 -5.46
CA LEU A 99 -15.66 -12.47 -4.59
C LEU A 99 -16.48 -11.24 -4.95
N SER A 100 -17.39 -10.87 -4.05
CA SER A 100 -18.10 -9.61 -4.16
C SER A 100 -17.13 -8.43 -4.13
N ALA A 101 -17.18 -7.61 -5.19
CA ALA A 101 -16.43 -6.36 -5.25
C ALA A 101 -16.76 -5.42 -4.08
N ALA A 102 -18.00 -5.46 -3.58
CA ALA A 102 -18.39 -4.68 -2.39
C ALA A 102 -17.66 -5.17 -1.14
N ASP A 103 -17.55 -6.49 -0.96
CA ASP A 103 -16.88 -7.09 0.20
C ASP A 103 -15.37 -6.88 0.19
N LEU A 104 -14.76 -6.81 -0.99
CA LEU A 104 -13.34 -6.45 -1.12
C LEU A 104 -13.11 -4.97 -0.88
N ARG A 105 -13.99 -4.09 -1.39
CA ARG A 105 -13.86 -2.64 -1.13
C ARG A 105 -14.19 -2.26 0.32
N SER A 106 -14.89 -3.11 1.06
CA SER A 106 -15.15 -2.91 2.49
C SER A 106 -13.90 -3.16 3.35
N VAL A 107 -12.90 -3.89 2.82
CA VAL A 107 -11.64 -4.19 3.54
C VAL A 107 -10.86 -2.92 3.89
N PRO A 108 -10.53 -2.01 2.95
CA PRO A 108 -9.93 -0.72 3.31
C PRO A 108 -10.99 0.34 3.66
N ALA A 109 -12.20 -0.03 4.10
CA ALA A 109 -13.22 0.95 4.46
C ALA A 109 -12.90 1.69 5.76
N GLY A 110 -13.80 2.60 6.14
CA GLY A 110 -13.64 3.45 7.31
C GLY A 110 -13.32 2.73 8.62
N ARG A 111 -13.88 1.54 8.87
CA ARG A 111 -13.68 0.82 10.14
C ARG A 111 -12.26 0.27 10.30
N SER A 112 -11.71 -0.36 9.27
CA SER A 112 -10.33 -0.87 9.29
C SER A 112 -9.31 0.26 9.33
N ARG A 113 -9.54 1.35 8.56
CA ARG A 113 -8.72 2.55 8.63
C ARG A 113 -8.76 3.18 10.02
N LEU A 114 -9.94 3.24 10.64
CA LEU A 114 -10.08 3.75 12.01
C LEU A 114 -9.34 2.85 13.01
N ALA A 115 -9.42 1.53 12.86
CA ALA A 115 -8.67 0.59 13.70
C ALA A 115 -7.14 0.76 13.52
N VAL A 116 -6.66 0.95 12.28
CA VAL A 116 -5.25 1.24 12.00
C VAL A 116 -4.83 2.58 12.61
N TRP A 117 -5.67 3.61 12.49
CA TRP A 117 -5.42 4.91 13.09
C TRP A 117 -5.35 4.85 14.62
N LEU A 118 -6.31 4.15 15.25
CA LEU A 118 -6.31 3.91 16.70
C LEU A 118 -5.07 3.12 17.12
N GLY A 119 -4.68 2.10 16.35
CA GLY A 119 -3.48 1.31 16.59
C GLY A 119 -2.20 2.14 16.54
N ILE A 120 -2.02 2.94 15.49
CA ILE A 120 -0.86 3.85 15.34
C ILE A 120 -0.84 4.86 16.49
N THR A 121 -1.98 5.46 16.82
CA THR A 121 -2.10 6.45 17.90
C THR A 121 -1.80 5.82 19.26
N LEU A 122 -2.26 4.59 19.51
CA LEU A 122 -1.99 3.85 20.74
C LEU A 122 -0.50 3.51 20.86
N VAL A 123 0.12 2.98 19.79
CA VAL A 123 1.56 2.66 19.77
C VAL A 123 2.37 3.92 20.07
N TRP A 124 1.98 5.05 19.49
CA TRP A 124 2.64 6.33 19.74
C TRP A 124 2.47 6.80 21.20
N TYR A 125 1.29 6.68 21.81
CA TYR A 125 1.11 7.00 23.23
C TYR A 125 1.92 6.06 24.15
N VAL A 126 2.02 4.78 23.81
CA VAL A 126 2.89 3.84 24.52
C VAL A 126 4.35 4.26 24.40
N GLN A 127 4.81 4.64 23.21
CA GLN A 127 6.16 5.17 23.01
C GLN A 127 6.41 6.41 23.87
N LEU A 128 5.49 7.38 23.90
CA LEU A 128 5.61 8.56 24.77
C LEU A 128 5.69 8.18 26.25
N ALA A 129 4.91 7.19 26.70
CA ALA A 129 4.94 6.73 28.08
C ALA A 129 6.26 6.02 28.44
N LEU A 130 6.92 5.41 27.47
CA LEU A 130 8.22 4.75 27.63
C LEU A 130 9.41 5.72 27.51
N SER A 131 9.17 6.95 27.01
CA SER A 131 10.19 8.00 26.83
C SER A 131 9.91 9.26 27.69
N PRO A 132 9.83 9.15 29.04
CA PRO A 132 9.46 10.28 29.89
C PRO A 132 10.48 11.43 29.85
N ALA A 133 11.77 11.14 29.62
CA ALA A 133 12.80 12.16 29.49
C ALA A 133 12.58 13.06 28.26
N GLU A 134 12.31 12.46 27.09
CA GLU A 134 12.00 13.20 25.86
C GLU A 134 10.75 14.07 26.01
N VAL A 135 9.73 13.54 26.70
CA VAL A 135 8.51 14.30 26.99
C VAL A 135 8.81 15.48 27.90
N ALA A 136 9.61 15.28 28.95
CA ALA A 136 10.00 16.35 29.87
C ALA A 136 10.81 17.45 29.15
N ASP A 137 11.77 17.08 28.32
CA ASP A 137 12.56 18.02 27.52
C ASP A 137 11.67 18.81 26.54
N PHE A 138 10.72 18.13 25.90
CA PHE A 138 9.78 18.77 24.99
C PHE A 138 8.83 19.74 25.71
N VAL A 139 8.37 19.38 26.92
CA VAL A 139 7.56 20.25 27.80
C VAL A 139 8.37 21.45 28.28
N ALA A 140 9.63 21.27 28.67
CA ALA A 140 10.51 22.36 29.04
C ALA A 140 10.72 23.34 27.87
N ALA A 141 10.83 22.81 26.64
CA ALA A 141 11.05 23.62 25.44
C ALA A 141 9.80 24.35 24.92
N HIS A 142 8.59 23.79 25.09
CA HIS A 142 7.37 24.33 24.47
C HIS A 142 6.31 24.82 25.47
N GLY A 143 6.41 24.42 26.74
CA GLY A 143 5.41 24.65 27.77
C GLY A 143 4.31 23.59 27.77
N THR A 144 3.80 23.26 28.96
CA THR A 144 2.84 22.17 29.19
C THR A 144 1.57 22.28 28.34
N LEU A 145 1.01 23.49 28.22
CA LEU A 145 -0.23 23.71 27.46
C LEU A 145 -0.05 23.41 25.96
N VAL A 146 1.06 23.87 25.38
CA VAL A 146 1.35 23.68 23.96
C VAL A 146 1.64 22.21 23.68
N VAL A 147 2.41 21.54 24.53
CA VAL A 147 2.69 20.11 24.38
C VAL A 147 1.40 19.29 24.48
N ALA A 148 0.53 19.57 25.46
CA ALA A 148 -0.74 18.89 25.58
C ALA A 148 -1.61 19.09 24.31
N ALA A 149 -1.67 20.31 23.78
CA ALA A 149 -2.38 20.58 22.52
C ALA A 149 -1.79 19.81 21.34
N LYS A 150 -0.45 19.84 21.16
CA LYS A 150 0.23 19.09 20.09
C LYS A 150 -0.06 17.59 20.20
N TYR A 151 0.04 17.02 21.39
CA TYR A 151 -0.13 15.58 21.59
C TYR A 151 -1.57 15.08 21.53
N LEU A 152 -2.55 15.87 21.96
CA LEU A 152 -3.96 15.47 21.95
C LEU A 152 -4.65 15.78 20.61
N THR A 153 -4.16 16.77 19.86
CA THR A 153 -4.83 17.22 18.63
C THR A 153 -3.97 17.05 17.40
N VAL A 154 -2.75 17.61 17.36
CA VAL A 154 -1.93 17.63 16.15
C VAL A 154 -1.48 16.22 15.75
N SER A 155 -0.83 15.47 16.64
CA SER A 155 -0.28 14.15 16.30
C SER A 155 -1.35 13.17 15.79
N PRO A 156 -2.51 13.01 16.46
CA PRO A 156 -3.57 12.15 15.95
C PRO A 156 -4.09 12.59 14.57
N LEU A 157 -4.16 13.90 14.28
CA LEU A 157 -4.60 14.39 12.98
C LEU A 157 -3.59 14.08 11.86
N TYR A 158 -2.28 14.15 12.13
CA TYR A 158 -1.26 13.70 11.18
C TYR A 158 -1.36 12.21 10.88
N TYR A 159 -1.63 11.39 11.90
CA TYR A 159 -1.76 9.94 11.71
C TYR A 159 -2.97 9.53 10.87
N LEU A 160 -3.95 10.40 10.61
CA LEU A 160 -5.04 10.08 9.69
C LEU A 160 -4.53 9.78 8.27
N ALA A 161 -3.62 10.62 7.76
CA ALA A 161 -3.05 10.44 6.42
C ALA A 161 -2.17 9.17 6.36
N VAL A 162 -1.40 8.91 7.42
CA VAL A 162 -0.57 7.71 7.53
C VAL A 162 -1.43 6.45 7.59
N ALA A 163 -2.49 6.45 8.41
CA ALA A 163 -3.41 5.33 8.54
C ALA A 163 -4.11 4.98 7.22
N ASP A 164 -4.47 5.99 6.42
CA ASP A 164 -5.05 5.77 5.09
C ASP A 164 -4.07 5.01 4.16
N VAL A 165 -2.79 5.38 4.16
CA VAL A 165 -1.75 4.70 3.37
C VAL A 165 -1.51 3.29 3.89
N VAL A 166 -1.28 3.13 5.20
CA VAL A 166 -1.00 1.83 5.83
C VAL A 166 -2.13 0.85 5.59
N ALA A 167 -3.39 1.27 5.80
CA ALA A 167 -4.55 0.42 5.57
C ALA A 167 -4.65 -0.05 4.11
N LEU A 168 -4.34 0.82 3.14
CA LEU A 168 -4.35 0.47 1.72
C LEU A 168 -3.19 -0.45 1.35
N VAL A 169 -2.00 -0.25 1.92
CA VAL A 169 -0.86 -1.16 1.74
C VAL A 169 -1.18 -2.54 2.28
N VAL A 170 -1.71 -2.64 3.51
CA VAL A 170 -2.12 -3.92 4.12
C VAL A 170 -3.23 -4.59 3.31
N ALA A 171 -4.25 -3.83 2.89
CA ALA A 171 -5.33 -4.37 2.06
C ALA A 171 -4.81 -4.92 0.72
N SER A 172 -3.82 -4.26 0.13
CA SER A 172 -3.24 -4.62 -1.18
C SER A 172 -2.26 -5.78 -1.09
N LEU A 173 -1.36 -5.79 -0.12
CA LEU A 173 -0.28 -6.77 0.00
C LEU A 173 -0.68 -8.01 0.79
N VAL A 174 -1.63 -7.91 1.72
CA VAL A 174 -1.98 -9.02 2.61
C VAL A 174 -3.39 -9.51 2.34
N VAL A 175 -4.38 -8.64 2.50
CA VAL A 175 -5.79 -9.09 2.55
C VAL A 175 -6.28 -9.55 1.19
N LEU A 176 -6.05 -8.78 0.13
CA LEU A 176 -6.53 -9.12 -1.21
C LEU A 176 -5.92 -10.44 -1.72
N PRO A 177 -4.58 -10.63 -1.74
CA PRO A 177 -3.97 -11.88 -2.21
C PRO A 177 -4.41 -13.10 -1.40
N TRP A 178 -4.52 -12.95 -0.07
CA TRP A 178 -4.99 -14.02 0.81
C TRP A 178 -6.44 -14.42 0.51
N ARG A 179 -7.34 -13.44 0.28
CA ARG A 179 -8.72 -13.72 -0.12
C ARG A 179 -8.81 -14.38 -1.49
N LEU A 180 -8.03 -13.94 -2.47
CA LEU A 180 -7.98 -14.55 -3.80
C LEU A 180 -7.55 -16.01 -3.72
N TYR A 181 -6.52 -16.30 -2.94
CA TYR A 181 -6.01 -17.65 -2.72
C TYR A 181 -7.03 -18.56 -2.01
N ASN A 182 -7.70 -18.07 -0.96
CA ASN A 182 -8.62 -18.89 -0.17
C ASN A 182 -9.97 -19.12 -0.86
N THR A 183 -10.45 -18.16 -1.64
CA THR A 183 -11.78 -18.25 -2.28
C THR A 183 -11.74 -19.07 -3.57
N ARG A 184 -10.54 -19.49 -4.01
CA ARG A 184 -10.31 -20.24 -5.26
C ARG A 184 -10.96 -19.56 -6.46
N LEU A 185 -10.69 -18.25 -6.62
CA LEU A 185 -11.23 -17.44 -7.70
C LEU A 185 -11.06 -18.13 -9.05
N THR A 186 -12.15 -18.21 -9.82
CA THR A 186 -12.09 -18.72 -11.20
C THR A 186 -11.34 -17.70 -12.06
N LEU A 187 -10.31 -18.19 -12.75
CA LEU A 187 -9.43 -17.36 -13.56
C LEU A 187 -9.91 -17.30 -15.00
N ASP A 188 -9.72 -16.15 -15.65
CA ASP A 188 -10.07 -15.97 -17.05
C ASP A 188 -8.82 -16.09 -17.93
N PHE A 189 -8.54 -17.32 -18.39
CA PHE A 189 -7.39 -17.59 -19.28
C PHE A 189 -7.53 -17.03 -20.70
N SER A 190 -8.69 -16.45 -21.07
CA SER A 190 -8.89 -15.78 -22.35
C SER A 190 -8.32 -14.35 -22.37
N ASP A 191 -7.90 -13.84 -21.21
CA ASP A 191 -7.33 -12.51 -21.04
C ASP A 191 -6.10 -12.28 -21.96
N VAL A 192 -6.20 -11.26 -22.82
CA VAL A 192 -5.18 -10.83 -23.79
C VAL A 192 -3.85 -10.50 -23.13
N THR A 193 -3.84 -10.12 -21.85
CA THR A 193 -2.61 -9.82 -21.13
C THR A 193 -1.82 -11.07 -20.73
N GLY A 194 -2.45 -12.25 -20.76
CA GLY A 194 -1.81 -13.52 -20.41
C GLY A 194 -1.62 -13.77 -18.91
N PHE A 195 -2.26 -12.97 -18.05
CA PHE A 195 -2.21 -13.10 -16.58
C PHE A 195 -3.50 -13.65 -15.97
N ALA A 196 -4.33 -14.29 -16.81
CA ALA A 196 -5.59 -14.90 -16.45
C ALA A 196 -6.55 -14.00 -15.63
N GLY A 197 -6.61 -12.70 -15.96
CA GLY A 197 -7.42 -11.70 -15.24
C GLY A 197 -6.75 -11.11 -13.98
N LEU A 198 -5.54 -11.55 -13.59
CA LEU A 198 -4.84 -11.04 -12.41
C LEU A 198 -3.84 -9.90 -12.69
N TYR A 199 -3.77 -9.40 -13.92
CA TYR A 199 -2.84 -8.32 -14.29
C TYR A 199 -3.00 -7.06 -13.40
N GLY A 200 -4.25 -6.68 -13.11
CA GLY A 200 -4.55 -5.55 -12.23
C GLY A 200 -4.03 -5.75 -10.80
N THR A 201 -4.19 -6.98 -10.27
CA THR A 201 -3.71 -7.38 -8.94
C THR A 201 -2.19 -7.34 -8.86
N GLY A 202 -1.49 -7.86 -9.87
CA GLY A 202 -0.03 -7.80 -9.92
C GLY A 202 0.51 -6.36 -9.93
N ARG A 203 -0.09 -5.48 -10.73
CA ARG A 203 0.26 -4.05 -10.74
C ARG A 203 -0.04 -3.34 -9.43
N LEU A 204 -1.09 -3.77 -8.73
CA LEU A 204 -1.41 -3.26 -7.40
C LEU A 204 -0.37 -3.68 -6.37
N LEU A 205 0.08 -4.95 -6.38
CA LEU A 205 1.14 -5.44 -5.50
C LEU A 205 2.42 -4.60 -5.69
N LEU A 206 2.87 -4.44 -6.92
CA LEU A 206 4.06 -3.62 -7.24
C LEU A 206 3.89 -2.17 -6.76
N ALA A 207 2.73 -1.56 -7.00
CA ALA A 207 2.45 -0.20 -6.56
C ALA A 207 2.43 -0.07 -5.04
N ALA A 208 1.82 -1.01 -4.32
CA ALA A 208 1.76 -1.01 -2.86
C ALA A 208 3.14 -1.24 -2.23
N THR A 209 3.94 -2.14 -2.78
CA THR A 209 5.33 -2.34 -2.37
C THR A 209 6.20 -1.11 -2.65
N ALA A 210 6.04 -0.46 -3.80
CA ALA A 210 6.74 0.79 -4.08
C ALA A 210 6.37 1.89 -3.07
N VAL A 211 5.08 2.06 -2.75
CA VAL A 211 4.63 3.00 -1.72
C VAL A 211 5.19 2.67 -0.34
N TYR A 212 5.25 1.39 0.01
CA TYR A 212 5.86 0.94 1.26
C TYR A 212 7.34 1.38 1.36
N TYR A 213 8.15 1.10 0.33
CA TYR A 213 9.57 1.47 0.34
C TYR A 213 9.82 2.97 0.19
N VAL A 214 8.93 3.72 -0.48
CA VAL A 214 8.96 5.20 -0.47
C VAL A 214 8.72 5.72 0.94
N GLY A 215 7.73 5.17 1.66
CA GLY A 215 7.46 5.52 3.05
C GLY A 215 8.64 5.18 3.97
N LEU A 216 9.24 4.00 3.79
CA LEU A 216 10.41 3.58 4.55
C LEU A 216 11.61 4.50 4.28
N THR A 217 11.87 4.84 3.00
CA THR A 217 12.93 5.79 2.62
C THR A 217 12.69 7.18 3.22
N ALA A 218 11.44 7.67 3.19
CA ALA A 218 11.10 8.96 3.78
C ALA A 218 11.31 8.97 5.30
N TRP A 219 10.96 7.87 5.98
CA TRP A 219 11.21 7.71 7.41
C TRP A 219 12.70 7.64 7.73
N SER A 220 13.50 6.88 6.96
CA SER A 220 14.96 6.87 7.09
C SER A 220 15.57 8.25 6.87
N ALA A 221 15.14 8.96 5.83
CA ALA A 221 15.58 10.33 5.58
C ALA A 221 15.22 11.26 6.75
N PHE A 222 14.04 11.10 7.34
CA PHE A 222 13.62 11.87 8.51
C PHE A 222 14.48 11.59 9.75
N LEU A 223 14.81 10.32 10.02
CA LEU A 223 15.70 9.95 11.13
C LEU A 223 17.11 10.54 10.96
N VAL A 224 17.59 10.65 9.72
CA VAL A 224 18.96 11.13 9.46
C VAL A 224 19.04 12.63 9.18
N ALA A 225 17.95 13.29 8.83
CA ALA A 225 17.92 14.74 8.55
C ALA A 225 18.60 15.61 9.64
N PRO A 226 18.43 15.35 10.95
CA PRO A 226 19.15 16.08 12.00
C PRO A 226 20.68 16.00 11.90
N ASN A 227 21.23 14.89 11.38
CA ASN A 227 22.68 14.68 11.26
C ASN A 227 23.31 15.42 10.07
N ILE A 228 22.51 15.89 9.11
CA ILE A 228 23.02 16.54 7.90
C ILE A 228 23.02 18.06 8.08
N VAL A 229 22.05 18.62 8.80
CA VAL A 229 21.81 20.08 8.83
C VAL A 229 21.44 20.58 10.25
N GLY A 230 21.68 19.76 11.28
CA GLY A 230 21.36 20.07 12.68
C GLY A 230 22.45 19.61 13.65
N THR A 231 22.10 19.57 14.95
CA THR A 231 22.95 18.93 15.96
C THR A 231 22.94 17.43 15.74
N ALA A 232 24.12 16.82 15.67
CA ALA A 232 24.26 15.38 15.53
C ALA A 232 23.40 14.67 16.60
N SER A 233 22.43 13.89 16.12
CA SER A 233 21.60 12.99 16.91
C SER A 233 22.03 11.58 16.57
N ASP A 234 22.58 10.88 17.56
CA ASP A 234 23.00 9.50 17.37
C ASP A 234 21.79 8.66 16.92
N VAL A 235 21.90 8.04 15.74
CA VAL A 235 20.92 7.03 15.30
C VAL A 235 21.03 5.86 16.27
N SER A 236 19.98 5.62 17.05
CA SER A 236 20.05 4.62 18.10
C SER A 236 20.21 3.21 17.52
N GLY A 237 20.80 2.30 18.31
CA GLY A 237 20.80 0.87 17.98
C GLY A 237 19.38 0.34 17.76
N ALA A 238 18.40 0.87 18.51
CA ALA A 238 17.00 0.52 18.37
C ALA A 238 16.43 0.94 17.00
N ASP A 239 16.69 2.17 16.54
CA ASP A 239 16.24 2.65 15.22
C ASP A 239 16.80 1.80 14.09
N THR A 240 18.05 1.34 14.24
CA THR A 240 18.70 0.43 13.30
C THR A 240 17.97 -0.91 13.22
N VAL A 241 17.66 -1.50 14.38
CA VAL A 241 16.95 -2.78 14.47
C VAL A 241 15.54 -2.66 13.92
N VAL A 242 14.81 -1.60 14.28
CA VAL A 242 13.47 -1.32 13.76
C VAL A 242 13.50 -1.14 12.25
N PHE A 243 14.46 -0.37 11.72
CA PHE A 243 14.63 -0.21 10.28
C PHE A 243 14.89 -1.54 9.57
N ALA A 244 15.82 -2.36 10.08
CA ALA A 244 16.11 -3.66 9.49
C ALA A 244 14.88 -4.59 9.51
N ALA A 245 14.13 -4.58 10.62
CA ALA A 245 12.90 -5.35 10.76
C ALA A 245 11.82 -4.88 9.77
N LEU A 246 11.61 -3.57 9.61
CA LEU A 246 10.68 -3.01 8.63
C LEU A 246 11.13 -3.34 7.20
N TRP A 247 12.40 -3.14 6.88
CA TRP A 247 12.93 -3.47 5.56
C TRP A 247 12.69 -4.94 5.18
N LEU A 248 12.97 -5.87 6.10
CA LEU A 248 12.72 -7.30 5.92
C LEU A 248 11.22 -7.59 5.84
N ALA A 249 10.40 -6.95 6.66
CA ALA A 249 8.95 -7.07 6.59
C ALA A 249 8.41 -6.63 5.22
N GLY A 250 8.94 -5.55 4.63
CA GLY A 250 8.62 -5.12 3.27
C GLY A 250 8.90 -6.19 2.21
N LEU A 251 10.05 -6.87 2.33
CA LEU A 251 10.42 -7.96 1.42
C LEU A 251 9.45 -9.14 1.57
N LEU A 252 9.15 -9.55 2.80
CA LEU A 252 8.19 -10.62 3.08
C LEU A 252 6.77 -10.26 2.60
N LEU A 253 6.34 -9.01 2.80
CA LEU A 253 5.06 -8.48 2.34
C LEU A 253 4.93 -8.45 0.81
N TYR A 254 6.03 -8.49 0.06
CA TYR A 254 6.00 -8.62 -1.40
C TYR A 254 6.06 -10.10 -1.84
N LEU A 255 6.98 -10.88 -1.26
CA LEU A 255 7.22 -12.26 -1.66
C LEU A 255 6.05 -13.18 -1.31
N ALA A 256 5.49 -13.06 -0.10
CA ALA A 256 4.41 -13.91 0.37
C ALA A 256 3.15 -13.84 -0.52
N PRO A 257 2.55 -12.67 -0.81
CA PRO A 257 1.38 -12.61 -1.68
C PRO A 257 1.67 -13.03 -3.12
N THR A 258 2.85 -12.67 -3.65
CA THR A 258 3.27 -13.09 -4.99
C THR A 258 3.34 -14.60 -5.10
N PHE A 259 3.91 -15.26 -4.08
CA PHE A 259 3.98 -16.71 -4.00
C PHE A 259 2.58 -17.35 -3.86
N LEU A 260 1.69 -16.77 -3.06
CA LEU A 260 0.32 -17.26 -2.92
C LEU A 260 -0.43 -17.20 -4.25
N LEU A 261 -0.34 -16.09 -4.98
CA LEU A 261 -0.97 -15.93 -6.29
C LEU A 261 -0.35 -16.87 -7.33
N HIS A 262 0.98 -17.00 -7.35
CA HIS A 262 1.66 -17.97 -8.21
C HIS A 262 1.16 -19.39 -7.98
N ARG A 263 1.06 -19.81 -6.70
CA ARG A 263 0.57 -21.14 -6.34
C ARG A 263 -0.88 -21.35 -6.73
N HIS A 264 -1.73 -20.31 -6.65
CA HIS A 264 -3.11 -20.36 -7.14
C HIS A 264 -3.16 -20.55 -8.65
N MET A 265 -2.46 -19.70 -9.41
CA MET A 265 -2.37 -19.74 -10.87
C MET A 265 -1.87 -21.10 -11.37
N ALA A 266 -0.78 -21.62 -10.80
CA ALA A 266 -0.20 -22.88 -11.22
C ALA A 266 -1.15 -24.07 -11.02
N ARG A 267 -1.91 -24.08 -9.91
CA ARG A 267 -2.92 -25.12 -9.65
C ARG A 267 -4.08 -25.05 -10.63
N GLU A 268 -4.62 -23.87 -10.86
CA GLU A 268 -5.76 -23.64 -11.75
C GLU A 268 -5.39 -23.93 -13.21
N LYS A 269 -4.21 -23.49 -13.65
CA LYS A 269 -3.66 -23.83 -14.96
C LYS A 269 -3.51 -25.33 -15.15
N ALA A 270 -2.92 -26.03 -14.17
CA ALA A 270 -2.77 -27.49 -14.24
C ALA A 270 -4.12 -28.22 -14.24
N ARG A 271 -5.12 -27.71 -13.51
CA ARG A 271 -6.49 -28.25 -13.49
C ARG A 271 -7.15 -28.10 -14.86
N LEU A 272 -7.09 -26.92 -15.45
CA LEU A 272 -7.72 -26.62 -16.73
C LEU A 272 -7.03 -27.35 -17.89
N ILE A 273 -5.69 -27.45 -17.88
CA ILE A 273 -4.94 -28.28 -18.84
C ILE A 273 -5.41 -29.74 -18.79
N ARG A 274 -5.59 -30.32 -17.59
CA ARG A 274 -6.08 -31.70 -17.46
C ARG A 274 -7.53 -31.87 -17.91
N ALA A 275 -8.37 -30.87 -17.66
CA ALA A 275 -9.76 -30.90 -18.11
C ALA A 275 -9.85 -30.87 -19.65
N ILE A 276 -9.15 -29.93 -20.28
CA ILE A 276 -9.11 -29.84 -21.76
C ILE A 276 -8.47 -31.08 -22.38
N ASP A 277 -7.40 -31.61 -21.79
CA ASP A 277 -6.76 -32.84 -22.27
C ASP A 277 -7.68 -34.07 -22.14
N ALA A 278 -8.51 -34.14 -21.09
CA ALA A 278 -9.53 -35.18 -20.95
C ALA A 278 -10.61 -35.05 -22.03
N GLU A 279 -11.14 -33.85 -22.26
CA GLU A 279 -12.12 -33.57 -23.32
C GLU A 279 -11.57 -33.92 -24.71
N ILE A 280 -10.29 -33.62 -24.99
CA ILE A 280 -9.62 -33.99 -26.25
C ILE A 280 -9.57 -35.52 -26.42
N ARG A 281 -9.26 -36.26 -25.35
CA ARG A 281 -9.17 -37.73 -25.38
C ARG A 281 -10.53 -38.42 -25.52
N GLU A 282 -11.62 -37.75 -25.14
CA GLU A 282 -12.99 -38.24 -25.33
C GLU A 282 -13.44 -38.20 -26.80
N LEU A 283 -12.77 -37.40 -27.64
CA LEU A 283 -13.01 -37.34 -29.09
C LEU A 283 -12.37 -38.51 -29.86
N ASP A 284 -11.77 -39.48 -29.17
CA ASP A 284 -11.13 -40.65 -29.78
C ASP A 284 -12.18 -41.72 -30.14
N PRO A 285 -12.47 -41.95 -31.44
CA PRO A 285 -13.51 -42.89 -31.85
C PRO A 285 -13.17 -44.35 -31.50
N ASP A 286 -11.88 -44.68 -31.38
CA ASP A 286 -11.41 -46.03 -31.07
C ASP A 286 -11.53 -46.36 -29.56
N GLY A 287 -11.86 -45.36 -28.73
CA GLY A 287 -12.00 -45.51 -27.28
C GLY A 287 -10.68 -45.74 -26.53
N GLU A 288 -9.53 -45.69 -27.23
CA GLU A 288 -8.20 -45.85 -26.65
C GLU A 288 -7.76 -44.62 -25.84
N ARG A 289 -8.49 -43.50 -25.94
CA ARG A 289 -8.24 -42.23 -25.23
C ARG A 289 -6.87 -41.64 -25.53
N LYS A 290 -6.42 -41.73 -26.79
CA LYS A 290 -5.16 -41.16 -27.26
C LYS A 290 -5.21 -39.63 -27.22
N GLY A 291 -4.07 -39.00 -26.92
CA GLY A 291 -3.89 -37.55 -27.01
C GLY A 291 -3.30 -37.11 -28.35
N VAL A 292 -3.29 -35.80 -28.61
CA VAL A 292 -2.60 -35.20 -29.76
C VAL A 292 -1.09 -35.48 -29.67
N PRO A 293 -0.40 -35.87 -30.77
CA PRO A 293 -0.85 -35.93 -32.17
C PRO A 293 -1.43 -37.29 -32.62
N TYR A 294 -1.58 -38.26 -31.72
CA TYR A 294 -1.96 -39.63 -32.07
C TYR A 294 -3.47 -39.89 -32.11
N LEU A 295 -4.27 -38.88 -31.79
CA LEU A 295 -5.73 -38.89 -31.86
C LEU A 295 -6.20 -38.88 -33.32
N THR A 296 -7.12 -39.79 -33.68
CA THR A 296 -7.75 -39.87 -35.00
C THR A 296 -9.25 -39.57 -34.91
N PRO A 297 -9.65 -38.28 -34.74
CA PRO A 297 -11.04 -37.91 -34.50
C PRO A 297 -11.94 -38.18 -35.74
N ASN A 298 -13.25 -38.31 -35.51
CA ASN A 298 -14.21 -38.30 -36.62
C ASN A 298 -14.18 -36.94 -37.35
N ARG A 299 -14.56 -36.93 -38.64
CA ARG A 299 -14.58 -35.69 -39.44
C ARG A 299 -15.42 -34.58 -38.81
N GLU A 300 -16.51 -34.94 -38.14
CA GLU A 300 -17.43 -34.02 -37.48
C GLU A 300 -16.82 -33.37 -36.22
N ASP A 301 -15.87 -34.04 -35.57
CA ASP A 301 -15.24 -33.60 -34.31
C ASP A 301 -13.96 -32.76 -34.54
N ILE A 302 -13.46 -32.68 -35.77
CA ILE A 302 -12.25 -31.92 -36.11
C ILE A 302 -12.33 -30.44 -35.67
N PRO A 303 -13.44 -29.70 -35.93
CA PRO A 303 -13.55 -28.31 -35.48
C PRO A 303 -13.47 -28.17 -33.96
N THR A 304 -14.12 -29.07 -33.22
CA THR A 304 -14.08 -29.12 -31.75
C THR A 304 -12.65 -29.39 -31.25
N LEU A 305 -11.94 -30.35 -31.86
CA LEU A 305 -10.55 -30.64 -31.52
C LEU A 305 -9.65 -29.41 -31.76
N GLN A 306 -9.81 -28.71 -32.87
CA GLN A 306 -9.05 -27.50 -33.17
C GLN A 306 -9.30 -26.40 -32.14
N GLN A 307 -10.57 -26.15 -31.79
CA GLN A 307 -10.93 -25.20 -30.74
C GLN A 307 -10.28 -25.57 -29.40
N LYS A 308 -10.39 -26.84 -28.97
CA LYS A 308 -9.82 -27.32 -27.72
C LYS A 308 -8.29 -27.23 -27.70
N TYR A 309 -7.64 -27.47 -28.83
CA TYR A 309 -6.20 -27.30 -28.96
C TYR A 309 -5.77 -25.82 -28.82
N ILE A 310 -6.54 -24.88 -29.39
CA ILE A 310 -6.32 -23.44 -29.22
C ILE A 310 -6.51 -23.04 -27.75
N GLU A 311 -7.60 -23.48 -27.11
CA GLU A 311 -7.84 -23.27 -25.68
C GLU A 311 -6.67 -23.81 -24.84
N LEU A 312 -6.20 -25.03 -25.12
CA LEU A 312 -5.06 -25.63 -24.44
C LEU A 312 -3.78 -24.82 -24.61
N GLN A 313 -3.49 -24.33 -25.81
CA GLN A 313 -2.33 -23.49 -26.09
C GLN A 313 -2.42 -22.16 -25.33
N GLN A 314 -3.57 -21.49 -25.34
CA GLN A 314 -3.79 -20.25 -24.59
C GLN A 314 -3.52 -20.44 -23.10
N VAL A 315 -4.09 -21.49 -22.50
CA VAL A 315 -3.89 -21.82 -21.09
C VAL A 315 -2.42 -22.16 -20.78
N ARG A 316 -1.73 -22.88 -21.67
CA ARG A 316 -0.30 -23.23 -21.50
C ARG A 316 0.61 -22.00 -21.55
N THR A 317 0.33 -21.07 -22.46
CA THR A 317 1.12 -19.84 -22.65
C THR A 317 0.85 -18.78 -21.58
N ALA A 318 -0.29 -18.86 -20.87
CA ALA A 318 -0.58 -17.98 -19.76
C ALA A 318 0.51 -18.03 -18.67
N ARG A 319 0.93 -16.84 -18.21
CA ARG A 319 1.97 -16.66 -17.21
C ARG A 319 1.43 -17.01 -15.83
N GLU A 320 2.26 -17.67 -15.03
CA GLU A 320 1.88 -18.06 -13.66
C GLU A 320 2.24 -17.00 -12.62
N TYR A 321 3.16 -16.09 -12.94
CA TYR A 321 3.51 -14.98 -12.06
C TYR A 321 2.67 -13.75 -12.41
N PRO A 322 2.03 -13.10 -11.43
CA PRO A 322 1.18 -11.95 -11.67
C PRO A 322 1.96 -10.66 -12.02
N ALA A 323 3.29 -10.70 -12.02
CA ALA A 323 4.16 -9.55 -12.26
C ALA A 323 5.17 -9.82 -13.39
N ASP A 324 5.56 -8.76 -14.08
CA ASP A 324 6.67 -8.80 -15.03
C ASP A 324 8.01 -8.85 -14.26
N VAL A 325 8.92 -9.73 -14.70
CA VAL A 325 10.20 -9.98 -14.05
C VAL A 325 11.08 -8.72 -14.09
N THR A 326 11.01 -7.95 -15.18
CA THR A 326 11.77 -6.70 -15.32
C THR A 326 11.32 -5.68 -14.28
N THR A 327 10.01 -5.48 -14.12
CA THR A 327 9.48 -4.54 -13.12
C THR A 327 9.74 -5.00 -11.68
N ALA A 328 9.71 -6.31 -11.43
CA ALA A 328 10.11 -6.86 -10.13
C ALA A 328 11.60 -6.61 -9.83
N GLY A 329 12.47 -6.70 -10.84
CA GLY A 329 13.90 -6.40 -10.72
C GLY A 329 14.17 -4.93 -10.41
N GLU A 330 13.50 -4.01 -11.11
CA GLU A 330 13.58 -2.57 -10.82
C GLU A 330 13.13 -2.24 -9.39
N LEU A 331 12.04 -2.87 -8.94
CA LEU A 331 11.53 -2.70 -7.59
C LEU A 331 12.51 -3.27 -6.55
N ALA A 332 13.11 -4.43 -6.81
CA ALA A 332 14.15 -5.02 -5.97
C ALA A 332 15.34 -4.05 -5.81
N ALA A 333 15.80 -3.43 -6.90
CA ALA A 333 16.83 -2.40 -6.82
C ALA A 333 16.38 -1.18 -6.01
N ALA A 334 15.13 -0.72 -6.17
CA ALA A 334 14.57 0.38 -5.39
C ALA A 334 14.50 0.08 -3.88
N THR A 335 14.36 -1.19 -3.48
CA THR A 335 14.39 -1.59 -2.06
C THR A 335 15.75 -1.35 -1.39
N LEU A 336 16.83 -1.22 -2.18
CA LEU A 336 18.17 -0.96 -1.66
C LEU A 336 18.41 0.52 -1.36
N VAL A 337 17.66 1.44 -1.97
CA VAL A 337 17.79 2.89 -1.74
C VAL A 337 17.76 3.27 -0.25
N PRO A 338 16.79 2.83 0.57
CA PRO A 338 16.77 3.18 1.99
C PRO A 338 17.96 2.59 2.77
N VAL A 339 18.46 1.40 2.37
CA VAL A 339 19.64 0.78 2.98
C VAL A 339 20.90 1.57 2.63
N LEU A 340 21.08 1.93 1.37
CA LEU A 340 22.20 2.75 0.90
C LEU A 340 22.20 4.11 1.57
N LEU A 341 21.02 4.71 1.79
CA LEU A 341 20.89 5.96 2.54
C LEU A 341 21.37 5.78 3.98
N GLN A 342 20.90 4.74 4.67
CA GLN A 342 21.29 4.48 6.06
C GLN A 342 22.79 4.13 6.20
N TRP A 343 23.36 3.42 5.23
CA TRP A 343 24.77 3.03 5.21
C TRP A 343 25.71 4.17 4.84
N GLY A 344 25.40 4.93 3.78
CA GLY A 344 26.24 6.04 3.32
C GLY A 344 26.47 7.08 4.42
N LEU A 345 25.50 7.25 5.31
CA LEU A 345 25.55 8.20 6.42
C LEU A 345 26.33 7.69 7.64
N ARG A 346 26.66 6.40 7.71
CA ARG A 346 27.56 5.86 8.75
C ARG A 346 29.03 5.96 8.39
N VAL A 347 29.34 5.94 7.10
CA VAL A 347 30.71 5.88 6.58
C VAL A 347 31.32 7.27 6.40
N VAL A 348 30.49 8.31 6.26
CA VAL A 348 30.92 9.71 6.20
C VAL A 348 30.67 10.35 7.57
N PRO A 349 31.66 10.39 8.47
CA PRO A 349 31.60 11.33 9.59
C PRO A 349 31.66 12.74 8.98
N LEU A 350 30.58 13.52 9.13
CA LEU A 350 30.56 14.95 8.81
C LEU A 350 31.06 15.76 10.00
#